data_AF-A0A645DJB5-F1
#
_entry.id   AF-A0A645DJB5-F1
#
_cell.length_a   1.000
_cell.length_b   1.000
_cell.length_c   1.000
_cell.angle_alpha   90.00
_cell.angle_beta   90.00
_cell.angle_gamma   90.00
#
_symmetry.space_group_name_H-M   'P 1'
#
loop_
_entity.id
_entity.type
_entity.pdbx_description
1 polymer ?
#
loop_
_entity_poly.entity_id
_entity_poly.type
_entity_poly.pdbx_seq_one_letter_code
_entity_poly.pdbx_strand_id
1 'polypeptide(L)'
;MNKIGFDSYSSYNIPLYTFPPELFPRADYDQSYEIYYAMRERAIKHLPGPYFPVITMGWDSSPRTVQSEVYERQGYPYYSIMEPTPEKFGAKVAEALALLAKRPENERLLFINAWNEWTEGSYLEPDTKHGYGFLEALKRELDVVAEPVMAECCR
;
A
#
# COMPACT_ATOMS: atom_id res chain seq x y z
N MET A 1 -6.06 -28.69 -3.31
CA MET A 1 -5.89 -28.31 -4.74
C MET A 1 -7.03 -27.38 -5.14
N ASN A 2 -6.68 -26.18 -5.59
CA ASN A 2 -7.62 -25.12 -5.97
C ASN A 2 -8.27 -25.47 -7.32
N LYS A 3 -9.60 -25.56 -7.38
CA LYS A 3 -10.34 -25.99 -8.59
C LYS A 3 -10.28 -25.00 -9.77
N ILE A 4 -9.66 -23.83 -9.58
CA ILE A 4 -9.68 -22.68 -10.48
C ILE A 4 -8.29 -22.21 -10.92
N GLY A 5 -7.21 -22.84 -10.46
CA GLY A 5 -5.85 -22.61 -10.99
C GLY A 5 -5.17 -21.29 -10.57
N PHE A 6 -5.60 -20.64 -9.48
CA PHE A 6 -4.86 -19.50 -8.93
C PHE A 6 -3.65 -19.98 -8.13
N ASP A 7 -2.47 -19.49 -8.52
CA ASP A 7 -1.19 -19.82 -7.89
C ASP A 7 -0.62 -18.69 -7.03
N SER A 8 -1.28 -17.53 -6.98
CA SER A 8 -0.89 -16.41 -6.11
C SER A 8 -2.04 -15.45 -5.84
N TYR A 9 -1.82 -14.57 -4.86
CA TYR A 9 -2.83 -13.65 -4.33
C TYR A 9 -2.23 -12.28 -4.04
N SER A 10 -3.06 -11.25 -4.15
CA SER A 10 -2.75 -9.90 -3.68
C SER A 10 -4.05 -9.17 -3.38
N SER A 11 -3.98 -7.89 -3.03
CA SER A 11 -5.13 -7.01 -2.87
C SER A 11 -5.00 -5.79 -3.76
N TYR A 12 -6.13 -5.25 -4.19
CA TYR A 12 -6.18 -4.03 -5.00
C TYR A 12 -5.48 -2.84 -4.31
N ASN A 13 -5.84 -2.59 -3.06
CA ASN A 13 -5.32 -1.54 -2.20
C ASN A 13 -5.57 -1.95 -0.72
N ILE A 14 -5.03 -1.20 0.24
CA ILE A 14 -5.21 -1.44 1.69
C ILE A 14 -6.56 -0.93 2.27
N PRO A 15 -7.15 0.20 1.81
CA PRO A 15 -8.36 0.84 2.36
C PRO A 15 -9.60 -0.03 2.46
N LEU A 16 -9.79 -0.95 1.50
CA LEU A 16 -10.93 -1.86 1.44
C LEU A 16 -11.06 -2.76 2.68
N TYR A 17 -10.00 -2.83 3.50
CA TYR A 17 -9.93 -3.68 4.69
C TYR A 17 -9.62 -2.89 5.98
N THR A 18 -9.26 -1.61 5.88
CA THR A 18 -8.54 -0.89 6.97
C THR A 18 -9.31 0.22 7.66
N PHE A 19 -10.56 0.51 7.27
CA PHE A 19 -11.33 1.60 7.87
C PHE A 19 -12.51 1.12 8.70
N PRO A 20 -12.26 0.70 9.97
CA PRO A 20 -13.34 0.45 10.89
C PRO A 20 -14.02 1.80 11.21
N PRO A 21 -15.32 1.80 11.60
CA PRO A 21 -16.10 3.03 11.76
C PRO A 21 -15.47 4.07 12.70
N GLU A 22 -14.63 3.64 13.64
CA GLU A 22 -13.97 4.46 14.67
C GLU A 22 -12.87 5.36 14.09
N LEU A 23 -12.36 5.05 12.89
CA LEU A 23 -11.37 5.88 12.20
C LEU A 23 -12.00 6.90 11.25
N PHE A 24 -13.32 7.08 11.30
CA PHE A 24 -14.01 8.08 10.47
C PHE A 24 -13.97 9.46 11.14
N PRO A 25 -13.74 10.57 10.39
CA PRO A 25 -13.51 10.64 8.94
C PRO A 25 -12.03 10.58 8.54
N ARG A 26 -11.09 10.52 9.49
CA ARG A 26 -9.65 10.49 9.21
C ARG A 26 -8.97 9.34 9.94
N ALA A 27 -8.29 8.49 9.18
CA ALA A 27 -7.51 7.38 9.69
C ALA A 27 -6.03 7.77 9.74
N ASP A 28 -5.34 7.41 10.83
CA ASP A 28 -3.88 7.51 10.88
C ASP A 28 -3.25 6.51 9.90
N TYR A 29 -2.18 6.95 9.23
CA TYR A 29 -1.50 6.16 8.22
C TYR A 29 -0.87 4.88 8.80
N ASP A 30 -0.14 5.00 9.92
CA ASP A 30 0.56 3.86 10.51
C ASP A 30 -0.45 2.87 11.11
N GLN A 31 -1.48 3.38 11.79
CA GLN A 31 -2.58 2.55 12.28
C GLN A 31 -3.30 1.79 11.15
N SER A 32 -3.49 2.42 9.99
CA SER A 32 -4.10 1.76 8.83
C SER A 32 -3.22 0.62 8.31
N TYR A 33 -1.89 0.79 8.31
CA TYR A 33 -0.95 -0.27 7.97
C TYR A 33 -0.93 -1.42 8.98
N GLU A 34 -1.07 -1.16 10.28
CA GLU A 34 -1.19 -2.23 11.28
C GLU A 34 -2.42 -3.11 11.03
N ILE A 35 -3.56 -2.51 10.68
CA ILE A 35 -4.77 -3.26 10.32
C ILE A 35 -4.54 -4.07 9.04
N TYR A 36 -3.89 -3.47 8.04
CA TYR A 36 -3.52 -4.16 6.81
C TYR A 36 -2.57 -5.33 7.06
N TYR A 37 -1.58 -5.18 7.94
CA TYR A 37 -0.65 -6.24 8.29
C TYR A 37 -1.37 -7.41 8.95
N ALA A 38 -2.31 -7.17 9.86
CA ALA A 38 -3.13 -8.23 10.43
C ALA A 38 -3.96 -8.98 9.36
N MET A 39 -4.51 -8.26 8.38
CA MET A 39 -5.20 -8.86 7.23
C MET A 39 -4.26 -9.69 6.36
N ARG A 40 -3.07 -9.16 6.03
CA ARG A 40 -2.02 -9.86 5.27
C ARG A 40 -1.61 -11.16 5.95
N GLU A 41 -1.35 -11.16 7.25
CA GLU A 41 -0.98 -12.38 7.98
C GLU A 41 -2.11 -13.42 7.94
N ARG A 42 -3.37 -12.96 8.02
CA ARG A 42 -4.53 -13.85 7.82
C ARG A 42 -4.55 -14.41 6.40
N ALA A 43 -4.29 -13.60 5.38
CA ALA A 43 -4.25 -14.02 3.99
C ALA A 43 -3.16 -15.08 3.77
N ILE A 44 -1.93 -14.83 4.23
CA ILE A 44 -0.80 -15.77 4.15
C ILE A 44 -1.14 -17.11 4.82
N LYS A 45 -1.83 -17.08 5.97
CA LYS A 45 -2.17 -18.30 6.72
C LYS A 45 -3.25 -19.17 6.05
N HIS A 46 -4.20 -18.56 5.33
CA HIS A 46 -5.42 -19.26 4.87
C HIS A 46 -5.51 -19.41 3.36
N LEU A 47 -4.75 -18.64 2.57
CA LEU A 47 -4.74 -18.77 1.12
C LEU A 47 -3.82 -19.92 0.70
N PRO A 48 -4.17 -20.65 -0.37
CA PRO A 48 -3.44 -21.84 -0.80
C PRO A 48 -2.15 -21.54 -1.58
N GLY A 49 -1.74 -20.28 -1.69
CA GLY A 49 -0.55 -19.83 -2.43
C GLY A 49 0.00 -18.51 -1.87
N PRO A 50 1.15 -18.03 -2.38
CA PRO A 50 1.81 -16.82 -1.90
C PRO A 50 0.90 -15.60 -2.00
N TYR A 51 0.96 -14.77 -0.96
CA TYR A 51 0.33 -13.45 -0.95
C TYR A 51 1.38 -12.35 -1.14
N PHE A 52 1.24 -11.59 -2.21
CA PHE A 52 2.10 -10.46 -2.55
C PHE A 52 1.53 -9.16 -1.97
N PRO A 53 2.30 -8.45 -1.12
CA PRO A 53 1.81 -7.23 -0.50
C PRO A 53 1.64 -6.10 -1.52
N VAL A 54 0.64 -5.27 -1.28
CA VAL A 54 0.48 -3.94 -1.85
C VAL A 54 0.84 -2.85 -0.84
N ILE A 55 1.38 -1.74 -1.32
CA ILE A 55 1.59 -0.48 -0.60
C ILE A 55 0.85 0.62 -1.35
N THR A 56 0.30 1.58 -0.61
CA THR A 56 -0.22 2.83 -1.14
C THR A 56 0.36 4.03 -0.40
N MET A 57 0.43 5.16 -1.10
CA MET A 57 0.76 6.46 -0.53
C MET A 57 -0.32 6.90 0.46
N GLY A 58 -1.60 6.67 0.17
CA GLY A 58 -2.73 7.29 0.88
C GLY A 58 -4.10 6.80 0.39
N TRP A 59 -5.16 7.38 0.94
CA TRP A 59 -6.51 7.20 0.42
C TRP A 59 -7.39 8.40 0.71
N ASP A 60 -8.04 8.92 -0.33
CA ASP A 60 -9.05 9.97 -0.25
C ASP A 60 -10.05 9.85 -1.40
N SER A 61 -11.24 9.31 -1.11
CA SER A 61 -12.36 9.26 -2.06
C SER A 61 -13.35 10.42 -1.88
N SER A 62 -13.08 11.36 -0.96
CA SER A 62 -13.93 12.51 -0.72
C SER A 62 -14.12 13.44 -1.93
N PRO A 63 -13.20 13.54 -2.92
CA PRO A 63 -13.50 14.30 -4.14
C PRO A 63 -14.70 13.76 -4.95
N ARG A 64 -15.15 12.53 -4.66
CA ARG A 64 -16.32 11.90 -5.29
C ARG A 64 -17.63 12.20 -4.54
N THR A 65 -17.59 12.88 -3.41
CA THR A 65 -18.78 13.25 -2.64
C THR A 65 -19.27 14.65 -2.98
N VAL A 66 -20.48 15.00 -2.49
CA VAL A 66 -21.05 16.32 -2.64
C VAL A 66 -20.34 17.29 -1.69
N GLN A 67 -19.50 18.18 -2.24
CA GLN A 67 -18.65 19.08 -1.45
C GLN A 67 -19.40 20.12 -0.61
N SER A 68 -20.69 20.33 -0.88
CA SER A 68 -21.56 21.23 -0.12
C SER A 68 -22.29 20.56 1.04
N GLU A 69 -22.17 19.23 1.19
CA GLU A 69 -22.85 18.46 2.23
C GLU A 69 -21.91 18.09 3.39
N VAL A 70 -22.49 17.68 4.52
CA VAL A 70 -21.73 17.16 5.65
C VAL A 70 -21.14 15.80 5.28
N TYR A 71 -19.84 15.63 5.54
CA TYR A 71 -19.15 14.37 5.28
C TYR A 71 -19.51 13.33 6.36
N GLU A 72 -20.56 12.56 6.11
CA GLU A 72 -21.05 11.50 7.00
C GLU A 72 -20.79 10.11 6.42
N ARG A 73 -20.60 9.11 7.29
CA ARG A 73 -20.29 7.74 6.88
C ARG A 73 -21.51 7.04 6.29
N GLN A 74 -21.59 6.97 4.96
CA GLN A 74 -22.74 6.40 4.23
C GLN A 74 -22.36 5.23 3.28
N GLY A 75 -21.12 4.75 3.36
CA GLY A 75 -20.55 3.79 2.40
C GLY A 75 -19.77 4.50 1.30
N TYR A 76 -19.22 3.78 0.32
CA TYR A 76 -18.44 4.40 -0.75
C TYR A 76 -19.26 5.48 -1.49
N PRO A 77 -18.70 6.69 -1.74
CA PRO A 77 -17.32 7.12 -1.52
C PRO A 77 -17.03 7.81 -0.17
N TYR A 78 -17.94 7.76 0.79
CA TYR A 78 -17.80 8.33 2.15
C TYR A 78 -16.99 7.43 3.09
N TYR A 79 -15.71 7.24 2.79
CA TYR A 79 -14.76 6.50 3.64
C TYR A 79 -13.81 7.41 4.42
N SER A 80 -13.08 6.83 5.36
CA SER A 80 -12.03 7.57 6.05
C SER A 80 -10.95 8.03 5.08
N ILE A 81 -10.44 9.22 5.31
CA ILE A 81 -9.31 9.81 4.59
C ILE A 81 -8.03 9.40 5.34
N MET A 82 -7.07 8.86 4.60
CA MET A 82 -5.75 8.51 5.08
C MET A 82 -4.73 9.38 4.33
N GLU A 83 -4.24 10.41 5.01
CA GLU A 83 -3.35 11.38 4.38
C GLU A 83 -1.93 10.83 4.20
N PRO A 84 -1.33 11.05 3.02
CA PRO A 84 -0.01 10.52 2.70
C PRO A 84 1.11 11.49 3.13
N THR A 85 2.30 10.96 3.47
CA THR A 85 3.56 11.72 3.40
C THR A 85 4.67 10.86 2.76
N PRO A 86 5.62 11.46 2.02
CA PRO A 86 6.74 10.72 1.44
C PRO A 86 7.56 9.93 2.46
N GLU A 87 7.74 10.45 3.67
CA GLU A 87 8.50 9.82 4.74
C GLU A 87 7.81 8.56 5.24
N LYS A 88 6.51 8.64 5.55
CA LYS A 88 5.74 7.49 6.02
C LYS A 88 5.61 6.43 4.92
N PHE A 89 5.36 6.85 3.68
CA PHE A 89 5.35 5.94 2.53
C PHE A 89 6.69 5.20 2.36
N GLY A 90 7.81 5.92 2.40
CA GLY A 90 9.14 5.32 2.34
C GLY A 90 9.39 4.31 3.47
N ALA A 91 8.98 4.64 4.71
CA ALA A 91 9.10 3.71 5.83
C ALA A 91 8.34 2.39 5.57
N LYS A 92 7.12 2.44 5.02
CA LYS A 92 6.34 1.24 4.68
C LYS A 92 6.94 0.46 3.51
N VAL A 93 7.55 1.15 2.54
CA VAL A 93 8.33 0.49 1.47
C VAL A 93 9.51 -0.27 2.07
N ALA A 94 10.31 0.37 2.94
CA ALA A 94 11.45 -0.28 3.59
C ALA A 94 11.04 -1.50 4.42
N GLU A 95 9.96 -1.40 5.21
CA GLU A 95 9.39 -2.52 5.97
C GLU A 95 9.01 -3.69 5.06
N ALA A 96 8.30 -3.42 3.95
CA ALA A 96 7.89 -4.47 3.02
C ALA A 96 9.08 -5.11 2.30
N LEU A 97 10.06 -4.32 1.86
CA LEU A 97 11.28 -4.84 1.23
C LEU A 97 12.06 -5.74 2.20
N ALA A 98 12.20 -5.36 3.47
CA ALA A 98 12.86 -6.17 4.49
C ALA A 98 12.13 -7.50 4.75
N LEU A 99 10.79 -7.53 4.63
CA LEU A 99 10.01 -8.77 4.73
C LEU A 99 10.15 -9.63 3.47
N LEU A 100 10.11 -9.02 2.28
CA LEU A 100 10.26 -9.72 0.99
C LEU A 100 11.66 -10.32 0.83
N ALA A 101 12.71 -9.69 1.35
CA ALA A 101 14.07 -10.22 1.33
C ALA A 101 14.19 -11.60 2.01
N LYS A 102 13.27 -11.95 2.91
CA LYS A 102 13.22 -13.26 3.60
C LYS A 102 12.51 -14.35 2.79
N ARG A 103 11.88 -14.00 1.66
CA ARG A 103 11.16 -14.92 0.78
C ARG A 103 12.08 -15.52 -0.30
N PRO A 104 11.69 -16.65 -0.93
CA PRO A 104 12.31 -17.12 -2.17
C PRO A 104 12.36 -16.00 -3.21
N GLU A 105 13.41 -15.98 -4.03
CA GLU A 105 13.65 -14.91 -5.01
C GLU A 105 12.46 -14.68 -5.96
N ASN A 106 11.85 -15.77 -6.42
CA ASN A 106 10.66 -15.75 -7.29
C ASN A 106 9.37 -15.29 -6.58
N GLU A 107 9.43 -15.01 -5.27
CA GLU A 107 8.30 -14.53 -4.46
C GLU A 107 8.53 -13.11 -3.89
N ARG A 108 9.58 -12.41 -4.33
CA ARG A 108 9.94 -11.05 -3.87
C ARG A 108 9.24 -9.95 -4.68
N LEU A 109 7.93 -10.07 -4.87
CA LEU A 109 7.12 -9.10 -5.59
C LEU A 109 6.40 -8.14 -4.62
N LEU A 110 6.52 -6.84 -4.88
CA LEU A 110 5.81 -5.76 -4.18
C LEU A 110 4.93 -5.02 -5.17
N PHE A 111 3.64 -4.84 -4.85
CA PHE A 111 2.75 -3.99 -5.62
C PHE A 111 2.69 -2.59 -5.00
N ILE A 112 2.61 -1.58 -5.86
CA ILE A 112 2.31 -0.20 -5.45
C ILE A 112 0.99 0.17 -6.11
N ASN A 113 -0.03 0.45 -5.31
CA ASN A 113 -1.27 1.04 -5.78
C ASN A 113 -1.20 2.55 -5.48
N ALA A 114 -1.28 3.41 -6.48
CA ALA A 114 -1.17 3.17 -7.91
C ALA A 114 -0.26 4.24 -8.55
N TRP A 115 -0.01 4.12 -9.86
CA TRP A 115 0.64 5.23 -10.58
C TRP A 115 -0.20 6.50 -10.46
N ASN A 116 -1.49 6.46 -10.81
CA ASN A 116 -2.31 7.67 -11.01
C ASN A 116 -3.77 7.51 -10.55
N GLU A 117 -4.02 6.88 -9.40
CA GLU A 117 -5.38 6.78 -8.82
C GLU A 117 -5.75 8.06 -8.04
N TRP A 118 -5.83 9.17 -8.77
CA TRP A 118 -6.12 10.50 -8.24
C TRP A 118 -7.46 10.59 -7.51
N THR A 119 -8.48 9.94 -8.06
CA THR A 119 -9.85 9.98 -7.54
C THR A 119 -10.04 9.21 -6.22
N GLU A 120 -9.02 8.47 -5.78
CA GLU A 120 -9.01 7.81 -4.47
C GLU A 120 -7.77 8.22 -3.65
N GLY A 121 -7.07 9.29 -4.03
CA GLY A 121 -5.90 9.80 -3.28
C GLY A 121 -4.71 8.84 -3.23
N SER A 122 -4.68 7.82 -4.10
CA SER A 122 -3.72 6.71 -4.10
C SER A 122 -2.78 6.80 -5.32
N TYR A 123 -2.07 7.91 -5.47
CA TYR A 123 -1.24 8.20 -6.64
C TYR A 123 0.23 8.38 -6.29
N LEU A 124 1.10 7.75 -7.08
CA LEU A 124 2.56 7.88 -7.03
C LEU A 124 3.05 8.97 -7.99
N GLU A 125 2.26 9.28 -9.02
CA GLU A 125 2.49 10.33 -9.99
C GLU A 125 2.78 11.67 -9.29
N PRO A 126 3.78 12.44 -9.75
CA PRO A 126 4.11 13.73 -9.16
C PRO A 126 2.91 14.69 -9.10
N ASP A 127 2.80 15.42 -8.00
CA ASP A 127 1.74 16.37 -7.77
C ASP A 127 2.30 17.78 -7.48
N THR A 128 1.42 18.73 -7.17
CA THR A 128 1.82 20.09 -6.78
C THR A 128 2.14 20.24 -5.29
N LYS A 129 1.91 19.22 -4.45
CA LYS A 129 2.04 19.29 -2.99
C LYS A 129 3.36 18.70 -2.49
N HIS A 130 3.66 17.50 -2.97
CA HIS A 130 4.83 16.69 -2.68
C HIS A 130 5.81 16.63 -3.86
N GLY A 131 5.43 17.07 -5.07
CA GLY A 131 6.31 17.03 -6.24
C GLY A 131 6.75 15.60 -6.55
N TYR A 132 8.06 15.36 -6.59
CA TYR A 132 8.62 14.02 -6.77
C TYR A 132 8.78 13.24 -5.46
N GLY A 133 8.34 13.76 -4.32
CA GLY A 133 8.66 13.22 -3.00
C GLY A 133 8.38 11.72 -2.82
N PHE A 134 7.24 11.22 -3.31
CA PHE A 134 6.94 9.77 -3.24
C PHE A 134 7.87 8.93 -4.12
N LEU A 135 8.20 9.40 -5.33
CA LEU A 135 9.15 8.72 -6.21
C LEU A 135 10.57 8.74 -5.64
N GLU A 136 11.00 9.85 -5.04
CA GLU A 136 12.29 9.97 -4.37
C GLU A 136 12.37 9.06 -3.14
N ALA A 137 11.29 8.98 -2.36
CA ALA A 137 11.19 8.03 -1.25
C ALA A 137 11.26 6.59 -1.73
N LEU A 138 10.50 6.22 -2.78
CA LEU A 138 10.56 4.88 -3.36
C LEU A 138 11.97 4.54 -3.86
N LYS A 139 12.58 5.45 -4.63
CA LYS A 139 13.93 5.26 -5.18
C LYS A 139 14.94 5.05 -4.06
N ARG A 140 14.91 5.88 -3.02
CA ARG A 140 15.82 5.78 -1.87
C ARG A 140 15.77 4.39 -1.25
N GLU A 141 14.57 3.85 -1.00
CA GLU A 141 14.46 2.53 -0.37
C GLU A 141 14.84 1.37 -1.32
N LEU A 142 14.58 1.51 -2.63
CA LEU A 142 15.01 0.52 -3.62
C LEU A 142 16.53 0.48 -3.78
N ASP A 143 17.21 1.62 -3.76
CA ASP A 143 18.67 1.70 -3.87
C ASP A 143 19.37 0.97 -2.70
N VAL A 144 18.82 1.06 -1.49
CA VAL A 144 19.33 0.34 -0.29
C VAL A 144 19.33 -1.18 -0.50
N VAL A 145 18.34 -1.72 -1.22
CA VAL A 145 18.24 -3.17 -1.49
C VAL A 145 19.05 -3.59 -2.71
N ALA A 146 19.33 -2.68 -3.65
CA ALA A 146 20.12 -2.97 -4.84
C ALA A 146 21.63 -3.10 -4.54
N GLU A 147 22.16 -2.34 -3.57
CA GLU A 147 23.57 -2.38 -3.16
C GLU A 147 24.09 -3.80 -2.78
N PRO A 148 23.38 -4.63 -1.98
CA PRO A 148 23.83 -5.98 -1.67
C PRO A 148 23.83 -6.95 -2.87
N VAL A 149 23.01 -6.71 -3.91
CA VAL A 149 22.90 -7.61 -5.08
C VAL A 149 24.07 -7.42 -6.05
N MET A 150 24.59 -6.20 -6.20
CA MET A 150 25.72 -5.92 -7.08
C MET A 150 27.07 -6.40 -6.53
N ALA A 151 27.21 -6.49 -5.21
CA ALA A 151 28.43 -6.96 -4.55
C ALA A 151 28.66 -8.48 -4.69
N GLU A 152 27.62 -9.27 -4.97
CA GLU A 152 27.71 -10.71 -5.20
C GLU A 152 27.96 -11.06 -6.68
N CYS A 153 27.57 -10.19 -7.63
CA CYS A 153 27.73 -10.43 -9.07
C CYS A 153 29.16 -10.14 -9.60
N CYS A 154 30.01 -9.50 -8.80
CA CYS A 154 31.43 -9.23 -9.12
C CYS A 154 32.41 -10.22 -8.47
N ARG A 155 31.98 -11.44 -8.14
CA ARG A 155 32.87 -12.53 -7.69
C ARG A 155 32.93 -13.67 -8.69
#